data_AF-A0A7G5XJW6-F1
#
_entry.id   AF-A0A7G5XJW6-F1
#
_cell.length_a   1.000
_cell.length_b   1.000
_cell.length_c   1.000
_cell.angle_alpha   90.00
_cell.angle_beta   90.00
_cell.angle_gamma   90.00
#
_symmetry.space_group_name_H-M   'P 1'
#
loop_
_entity.id
_entity.type
_entity.pdbx_description
1 polymer ?
#
loop_
_entity_poly.entity_id
_entity_poly.type
_entity_poly.pdbx_seq_one_letter_code
_entity_poly.pdbx_strand_id
1 'polypeptide(L)'
;MTVTEAKKIGSRQGLLSVIIGLIIAQLIMTGLISSDKEFIKAFFWFTTIDYKLNIFIGAAIMLICGHLYGQIAGTQILIKKRNFILVGFLSGMAVLLTTAFFAGWTGFFQEGLDNIGTNDDPFEDYIFKPLFWVTIFGFIPALLVGIWFGAQIKRKARINI
;
A
#
# COMPACT_ATOMS: atom_id res chain seq x y z
N MET A 1 12.13 -5.88 26.12
CA MET A 1 11.34 -5.31 25.01
C MET A 1 9.87 -5.25 25.39
N THR A 2 9.29 -4.05 25.42
CA THR A 2 7.89 -3.80 25.79
C THR A 2 6.96 -3.83 24.57
N VAL A 3 5.64 -3.90 24.80
CA VAL A 3 4.64 -3.84 23.72
C VAL A 3 4.72 -2.51 22.98
N THR A 4 4.90 -1.40 23.69
CA THR A 4 5.00 -0.05 23.10
C THR A 4 6.23 0.07 22.18
N GLU A 5 7.38 -0.46 22.61
CA GLU A 5 8.58 -0.52 21.77
C GLU A 5 8.36 -1.37 20.51
N ALA A 6 7.75 -2.55 20.65
CA ALA A 6 7.47 -3.42 19.53
C ALA A 6 6.54 -2.77 18.51
N LYS A 7 5.47 -2.10 18.97
CA LYS A 7 4.57 -1.32 18.12
C LYS A 7 5.30 -0.19 17.40
N LYS A 8 6.16 0.55 18.10
CA LYS A 8 6.95 1.65 17.52
C LYS A 8 7.91 1.17 16.42
N ILE A 9 8.63 0.06 16.65
CA ILE A 9 9.50 -0.55 15.65
C ILE A 9 8.70 -0.98 14.43
N GLY A 10 7.59 -1.72 14.66
CA GLY A 10 6.74 -2.22 13.58
C GLY A 10 6.12 -1.10 12.74
N SER A 11 5.55 -0.08 13.39
CA SER A 11 5.03 1.14 12.75
C SER A 11 6.07 1.82 11.85
N ARG A 12 7.28 2.04 12.37
CA ARG A 12 8.36 2.71 11.61
C ARG A 12 8.75 1.90 10.37
N GLN A 13 8.86 0.58 10.49
CA GLN A 13 9.17 -0.27 9.34
C GLN A 13 8.00 -0.35 8.35
N GLY A 14 6.75 -0.33 8.84
CA GLY A 14 5.56 -0.33 8.00
C GLY A 14 5.50 0.94 7.14
N LEU A 15 5.68 2.11 7.75
CA LEU A 15 5.76 3.40 7.04
C LEU A 15 6.89 3.44 6.02
N LEU A 16 8.10 2.98 6.38
CA LEU A 16 9.22 2.91 5.44
C LEU A 16 8.91 2.00 4.24
N SER A 17 8.28 0.85 4.48
CA SER A 17 7.92 -0.08 3.41
C SER A 17 6.88 0.52 2.47
N VAL A 18 5.89 1.24 3.01
CA VAL A 18 4.90 1.98 2.20
C VAL A 18 5.57 3.07 1.37
N ILE A 19 6.45 3.88 1.95
CA ILE A 19 7.15 4.95 1.23
C ILE A 19 8.00 4.37 0.09
N ILE A 20 8.73 3.29 0.34
CA ILE A 20 9.50 2.59 -0.70
C ILE A 20 8.56 2.08 -1.80
N GLY A 21 7.43 1.48 -1.43
CA GLY A 21 6.41 1.04 -2.39
C GLY A 21 5.86 2.17 -3.25
N LEU A 22 5.54 3.31 -2.65
CA LEU A 22 5.07 4.51 -3.36
C LEU A 22 6.13 5.06 -4.31
N ILE A 23 7.40 5.11 -3.91
CA ILE A 23 8.51 5.53 -4.77
C ILE A 23 8.65 4.56 -5.96
N ILE A 24 8.61 3.25 -5.72
CA ILE A 24 8.69 2.25 -6.79
C ILE A 24 7.52 2.42 -7.77
N ALA A 25 6.28 2.56 -7.27
CA ALA A 25 5.10 2.78 -8.10
C ALA A 25 5.26 4.05 -8.96
N GLN A 26 5.73 5.14 -8.35
CA GLN A 26 6.00 6.39 -9.05
C GLN A 26 7.05 6.24 -10.15
N LEU A 27 8.15 5.51 -9.89
CA LEU A 27 9.20 5.24 -10.87
C LEU A 27 8.71 4.36 -12.02
N ILE A 28 7.90 3.34 -11.73
CA ILE A 28 7.28 2.49 -12.77
C ILE A 28 6.41 3.35 -13.69
N MET A 29 5.49 4.15 -13.12
CA MET A 29 4.63 5.02 -13.92
C MET A 29 5.42 6.05 -14.73
N THR A 30 6.45 6.65 -14.12
CA THR A 30 7.35 7.57 -14.82
C THR A 30 8.02 6.89 -16.01
N GLY A 31 8.53 5.67 -15.82
CA GLY A 31 9.16 4.88 -16.88
C GLY A 31 8.22 4.60 -18.05
N LEU A 32 6.99 4.16 -17.75
CA LEU A 32 5.98 3.87 -18.77
C LEU A 32 5.58 5.11 -19.59
N ILE A 33 5.50 6.28 -18.95
CA ILE A 33 5.09 7.53 -19.62
C ILE A 33 6.27 8.21 -20.33
N SER A 34 7.50 8.01 -19.84
CA SER A 34 8.70 8.62 -20.42
C SER A 34 9.03 8.16 -21.84
N SER A 35 8.43 7.05 -22.29
CA SER A 35 8.53 6.60 -23.68
C SER A 35 7.94 7.61 -24.67
N ASP A 36 6.97 8.43 -24.23
CA ASP A 36 6.25 9.40 -25.08
C ASP A 36 6.58 10.87 -24.77
N LYS A 37 7.27 11.15 -23.65
CA LYS A 37 7.52 12.51 -23.14
C LYS A 37 8.91 12.63 -22.51
N GLU A 38 9.43 13.86 -22.41
CA GLU A 38 10.64 14.13 -21.62
C GLU A 38 10.50 13.61 -20.19
N PHE A 39 11.56 12.95 -19.68
CA PHE A 39 11.55 12.26 -18.39
C PHE A 39 11.05 13.11 -17.21
N ILE A 40 11.43 14.40 -17.15
CA ILE A 40 10.99 15.32 -16.09
C ILE A 40 9.48 15.54 -16.14
N LYS A 41 8.90 15.70 -17.34
CA LYS A 41 7.44 15.85 -17.50
C LYS A 41 6.72 14.54 -17.15
N ALA A 42 7.31 13.40 -17.50
CA ALA A 42 6.78 12.09 -17.14
C ALA A 42 6.78 11.86 -15.62
N PHE A 43 7.79 12.37 -14.90
CA PHE A 43 7.82 12.27 -13.43
C PHE A 43 6.64 13.01 -12.79
N PHE A 44 6.24 14.16 -13.33
CA PHE A 44 5.08 14.90 -12.84
C PHE A 44 3.75 14.45 -13.47
N TRP A 45 3.63 13.21 -13.97
CA TRP A 45 2.39 12.70 -14.60
C TRP A 45 1.13 12.88 -13.75
N PHE A 46 1.25 12.71 -12.43
CA PHE A 46 0.14 12.85 -11.49
C PHE A 46 -0.40 14.31 -11.43
N THR A 47 0.36 15.30 -11.92
CA THR A 47 -0.08 16.70 -11.95
C THR A 47 -0.96 17.03 -13.16
N THR A 48 -1.05 16.14 -14.15
CA THR A 48 -1.81 16.38 -15.39
C THR A 48 -3.04 15.52 -15.55
N ILE A 49 -3.30 14.60 -14.61
CA ILE A 49 -4.45 13.70 -14.63
C ILE A 49 -5.55 14.19 -13.68
N ASP A 50 -6.80 13.88 -13.99
CA ASP A 50 -7.96 14.30 -13.19
C ASP A 50 -8.07 13.54 -11.85
N TYR A 51 -7.39 12.40 -11.73
CA TYR A 51 -7.38 11.52 -10.56
C TYR A 51 -6.45 11.94 -9.41
N LYS A 52 -6.03 13.22 -9.33
CA LYS A 52 -5.12 13.72 -8.28
C LYS A 52 -5.62 13.42 -6.86
N LEU A 53 -6.91 13.62 -6.63
CA LEU A 53 -7.51 13.40 -5.32
C LEU A 53 -7.45 11.92 -4.94
N ASN A 54 -7.80 11.02 -5.87
CA ASN A 54 -7.71 9.57 -5.66
C ASN A 54 -6.29 9.11 -5.32
N ILE A 55 -5.28 9.62 -6.04
CA ILE A 55 -3.87 9.29 -5.74
C ILE A 55 -3.47 9.77 -4.35
N PHE A 56 -3.83 11.01 -4.01
CA PHE A 56 -3.52 11.60 -2.70
C PHE A 56 -4.18 10.82 -1.56
N ILE A 57 -5.49 10.55 -1.67
CA ILE A 57 -6.23 9.79 -0.65
C ILE A 57 -5.70 8.36 -0.56
N GLY A 58 -5.44 7.71 -1.70
CA GLY A 58 -4.85 6.37 -1.73
C GLY A 58 -3.51 6.30 -1.01
N ALA A 59 -2.60 7.26 -1.26
CA ALA A 59 -1.31 7.33 -0.57
C ALA A 59 -1.48 7.59 0.94
N ALA A 60 -2.41 8.47 1.34
CA ALA A 60 -2.70 8.76 2.73
C ALA A 60 -3.25 7.51 3.47
N ILE A 61 -4.22 6.82 2.88
CA ILE A 61 -4.76 5.55 3.41
C ILE A 61 -3.63 4.53 3.55
N MET A 62 -2.79 4.38 2.52
CA MET A 62 -1.70 3.41 2.53
C MET A 62 -0.72 3.67 3.69
N LEU A 63 -0.40 4.93 3.98
CA LEU A 63 0.45 5.31 5.11
C LEU A 63 -0.22 4.98 6.46
N ILE A 64 -1.52 5.26 6.59
CA ILE A 64 -2.30 4.93 7.80
C ILE A 64 -2.33 3.41 8.00
N CYS A 65 -2.66 2.64 6.96
CA CYS A 65 -2.66 1.19 7.01
C CYS A 65 -1.27 0.63 7.32
N GLY A 66 -0.22 1.16 6.70
CA GLY A 66 1.17 0.79 6.97
C GLY A 66 1.57 1.03 8.44
N HIS A 67 1.11 2.13 9.03
CA HIS A 67 1.27 2.40 10.45
C HIS A 67 0.55 1.35 11.31
N LEU A 68 -0.75 1.13 11.08
CA LEU A 68 -1.59 0.25 11.90
C LEU A 68 -1.16 -1.22 11.81
N TYR A 69 -1.06 -1.77 10.59
CA TYR A 69 -0.60 -3.13 10.38
C TYR A 69 0.88 -3.30 10.75
N GLY A 70 1.67 -2.24 10.63
CA GLY A 70 3.03 -2.17 11.16
C GLY A 70 3.08 -2.44 12.66
N GLN A 71 2.25 -1.75 13.46
CA GLN A 71 2.18 -1.97 14.90
C GLN A 71 1.77 -3.41 15.27
N ILE A 72 0.78 -3.95 14.55
CA ILE A 72 0.31 -5.32 14.74
C ILE A 72 1.43 -6.32 14.44
N ALA A 73 2.09 -6.18 13.28
CA ALA A 73 3.22 -7.02 12.89
C ALA A 73 4.37 -6.96 13.90
N GLY A 74 4.71 -5.76 14.36
CA GLY A 74 5.73 -5.55 15.39
C GLY A 74 5.42 -6.36 16.66
N THR A 75 4.19 -6.30 17.14
CA THR A 75 3.78 -7.07 18.33
C THR A 75 3.79 -8.58 18.09
N GLN A 76 3.28 -9.03 16.94
CA GLN A 76 3.20 -10.45 16.59
C GLN A 76 4.60 -11.09 16.43
N ILE A 77 5.52 -10.39 15.76
CA ILE A 77 6.88 -10.90 15.51
C ILE A 77 7.75 -10.81 16.77
N LEU A 78 7.72 -9.67 17.46
CA LEU A 78 8.69 -9.36 18.50
C LEU A 78 8.30 -9.86 19.89
N ILE A 79 7.01 -9.77 20.23
CA ILE A 79 6.48 -10.22 21.54
C ILE A 79 5.98 -11.65 21.44
N LYS A 80 5.07 -11.92 20.51
CA LYS A 80 4.45 -13.26 20.35
C LYS A 80 5.32 -14.26 19.58
N LYS A 81 6.53 -13.86 19.15
CA LYS A 81 7.53 -14.69 18.45
C LYS A 81 6.97 -15.45 17.24
N ARG A 82 5.96 -14.89 16.56
CA ARG A 82 5.38 -15.49 15.36
C ARG A 82 6.36 -15.41 14.18
N ASN A 83 6.16 -16.29 13.20
CA ASN A 83 7.01 -16.33 12.00
C ASN A 83 6.94 -14.99 11.24
N PHE A 84 8.10 -14.34 11.10
CA PHE A 84 8.21 -13.03 10.48
C PHE A 84 7.84 -13.02 8.99
N ILE A 85 8.06 -14.12 8.28
CA ILE A 85 7.73 -14.28 6.85
C ILE A 85 6.22 -14.21 6.69
N LEU A 86 5.51 -15.07 7.42
CA LEU A 86 4.04 -15.14 7.36
C LEU A 86 3.40 -13.84 7.85
N VAL A 87 3.83 -13.31 9.00
CA VAL A 87 3.26 -12.07 9.55
C VAL A 87 3.54 -10.88 8.63
N GLY A 88 4.76 -10.80 8.08
CA GLY A 88 5.15 -9.75 7.15
C GLY A 88 4.33 -9.80 5.86
N PHE A 89 4.16 -10.98 5.27
CA PHE A 89 3.30 -11.19 4.11
C PHE A 89 1.84 -10.81 4.37
N LEU A 90 1.22 -11.35 5.43
CA LEU A 90 -0.17 -11.06 5.77
C LEU A 90 -0.40 -9.57 6.03
N SER A 91 0.57 -8.90 6.66
CA SER A 91 0.50 -7.46 6.91
C SER A 91 0.66 -6.65 5.61
N GLY A 92 1.55 -7.07 4.70
CA GLY A 92 1.68 -6.48 3.36
C GLY A 92 0.40 -6.60 2.55
N MET A 93 -0.20 -7.79 2.52
CA MET A 93 -1.50 -8.02 1.86
C MET A 93 -2.62 -7.21 2.52
N ALA A 94 -2.66 -7.14 3.85
CA ALA A 94 -3.67 -6.35 4.55
C ALA A 94 -3.58 -4.88 4.16
N VAL A 95 -2.38 -4.27 4.16
CA VAL A 95 -2.18 -2.89 3.71
C VAL A 95 -2.66 -2.70 2.27
N LEU A 96 -2.26 -3.59 1.37
CA LEU A 96 -2.59 -3.52 -0.05
C LEU A 96 -4.11 -3.56 -0.28
N LEU A 97 -4.79 -4.56 0.30
CA LEU A 97 -6.22 -4.78 0.09
C LEU A 97 -7.07 -3.71 0.77
N THR A 98 -6.75 -3.31 2.00
CA THR A 98 -7.51 -2.23 2.65
C THR A 98 -7.32 -0.90 1.93
N THR A 99 -6.11 -0.63 1.43
CA THR A 99 -5.86 0.59 0.64
C THR A 99 -6.68 0.58 -0.64
N ALA A 100 -6.66 -0.52 -1.39
CA ALA A 100 -7.43 -0.64 -2.63
C ALA A 100 -8.94 -0.50 -2.38
N PHE A 101 -9.46 -1.14 -1.33
CA PHE A 101 -10.87 -1.02 -0.97
C PHE A 101 -11.25 0.43 -0.65
N PHE A 102 -10.53 1.11 0.25
CA PHE A 102 -10.87 2.47 0.66
C PHE A 102 -10.58 3.53 -0.41
N ALA A 103 -9.53 3.34 -1.22
CA ALA A 103 -9.27 4.22 -2.36
C ALA A 103 -10.28 4.01 -3.50
N GLY A 104 -10.83 2.80 -3.68
CA GLY A 104 -11.90 2.54 -4.64
C GLY A 104 -13.14 3.40 -4.38
N TRP A 105 -13.49 3.59 -3.11
CA TRP A 105 -14.62 4.45 -2.73
C TRP A 105 -14.44 5.91 -3.14
N THR A 106 -13.21 6.42 -3.22
CA THR A 106 -13.01 7.81 -3.65
C THR A 106 -13.36 7.99 -5.13
N GLY A 107 -12.95 7.05 -5.99
CA GLY A 107 -13.37 7.03 -7.40
C GLY A 107 -14.87 6.83 -7.55
N PHE A 108 -15.47 5.94 -6.75
CA PHE A 108 -16.92 5.74 -6.74
C PHE A 108 -17.68 7.04 -6.42
N PHE A 109 -17.25 7.81 -5.41
CA PHE A 109 -17.92 9.06 -5.05
C PHE A 109 -17.61 10.23 -5.99
N GLN A 110 -16.45 10.23 -6.66
CA GLN A 110 -16.08 11.29 -7.59
C GLN A 110 -16.72 11.15 -8.96
N GLU A 111 -16.85 9.92 -9.46
CA GLU A 111 -17.25 9.64 -10.84
C GLU A 111 -18.35 8.58 -10.94
N GLY A 112 -18.36 7.61 -10.01
CA GLY A 112 -19.29 6.49 -10.05
C GLY A 112 -20.74 6.88 -9.78
N LEU A 113 -21.00 7.82 -8.87
CA LEU A 113 -22.36 8.26 -8.53
C LEU A 113 -23.12 8.84 -9.72
N ASP A 114 -22.43 9.62 -10.56
CA ASP A 114 -23.05 10.28 -11.72
C ASP A 114 -23.38 9.28 -12.84
N ASN A 115 -22.80 8.08 -12.79
CA ASN A 115 -23.02 7.00 -13.74
C ASN A 115 -24.03 5.94 -13.25
N ILE A 116 -24.67 6.14 -12.10
CA ILE A 116 -25.71 5.22 -11.61
C ILE A 116 -26.94 5.30 -12.54
N GLY A 117 -27.32 4.15 -13.11
CA GLY A 117 -28.48 4.02 -14.01
C GLY A 117 -28.15 4.12 -15.50
N THR A 118 -26.87 4.19 -15.86
CA THR A 118 -26.38 3.98 -17.23
C THR A 118 -26.12 2.49 -17.50
N ASN A 119 -25.47 2.15 -18.62
CA ASN A 119 -25.05 0.77 -18.91
C ASN A 119 -23.80 0.33 -18.12
N ASP A 120 -23.20 1.22 -17.33
CA ASP A 120 -22.03 0.92 -16.50
C ASP A 120 -22.46 0.43 -15.12
N ASP A 121 -21.61 -0.39 -14.48
CA ASP A 121 -21.76 -0.77 -13.07
C ASP A 121 -20.65 -0.09 -12.25
N PRO A 122 -20.92 1.09 -11.67
CA PRO A 122 -19.91 1.84 -10.91
C PRO A 122 -19.37 1.07 -9.70
N PHE A 123 -20.16 0.16 -9.12
CA PHE A 123 -19.68 -0.66 -8.01
C PHE A 123 -18.67 -1.70 -8.51
N GLU A 124 -18.97 -2.34 -9.63
CA GLU A 124 -18.03 -3.26 -10.28
C GLU A 124 -16.73 -2.54 -10.67
N ASP A 125 -16.84 -1.35 -11.27
CA ASP A 125 -15.72 -0.61 -11.84
C ASP A 125 -14.78 0.00 -10.80
N TYR A 126 -15.32 0.55 -9.71
CA TYR A 126 -14.51 1.26 -8.71
C TYR A 126 -14.20 0.43 -7.46
N ILE A 127 -14.94 -0.65 -7.17
CA ILE A 127 -14.72 -1.48 -5.97
C ILE A 127 -14.24 -2.87 -6.34
N PHE A 128 -15.01 -3.62 -7.15
CA PHE A 128 -14.72 -5.03 -7.42
C PHE A 128 -13.49 -5.23 -8.30
N LYS A 129 -13.47 -4.64 -9.50
CA LYS A 129 -12.35 -4.77 -10.46
C LYS A 129 -11.01 -4.32 -9.85
N PRO A 130 -10.92 -3.16 -9.16
CA PRO A 130 -9.67 -2.74 -8.54
C PRO A 130 -9.19 -3.73 -7.47
N LEU A 131 -10.08 -4.19 -6.59
CA LEU A 131 -9.72 -5.19 -5.58
C LEU A 131 -9.26 -6.51 -6.21
N PHE A 132 -9.94 -6.99 -7.26
CA PHE A 132 -9.58 -8.20 -7.97
C PHE A 132 -8.17 -8.08 -8.59
N TRP A 133 -7.92 -7.02 -9.35
CA TRP A 133 -6.64 -6.82 -10.02
C TRP A 133 -5.49 -6.59 -9.04
N VAL A 134 -5.74 -5.81 -7.98
CA VAL A 134 -4.75 -5.60 -6.92
C VAL A 134 -4.46 -6.90 -6.19
N THR A 135 -5.45 -7.76 -5.96
CA THR A 135 -5.22 -9.07 -5.34
C THR A 135 -4.33 -9.94 -6.22
N ILE A 136 -4.61 -10.04 -7.52
CA ILE A 136 -3.88 -10.92 -8.44
C ILE A 136 -2.46 -10.40 -8.71
N PHE A 137 -2.34 -9.15 -9.16
CA PHE A 137 -1.06 -8.58 -9.56
C PHE A 137 -0.25 -8.07 -8.37
N GLY A 138 -0.91 -7.62 -7.31
CA GLY A 138 -0.26 -7.14 -6.09
C GLY A 138 0.25 -8.26 -5.18
N PHE A 139 -0.16 -9.51 -5.38
CA PHE A 139 0.27 -10.64 -4.55
C PHE A 139 1.79 -10.81 -4.51
N ILE A 140 2.44 -10.88 -5.67
CA ILE A 140 3.89 -11.12 -5.75
C ILE A 140 4.68 -9.94 -5.15
N PRO A 141 4.43 -8.67 -5.52
CA PRO A 141 5.07 -7.53 -4.86
C PRO A 141 4.83 -7.49 -3.35
N ALA A 142 3.59 -7.76 -2.89
CA ALA A 142 3.25 -7.77 -1.48
C ALA A 142 3.95 -8.91 -0.72
N LEU A 143 4.15 -10.06 -1.35
CA LEU A 143 4.94 -11.16 -0.82
C LEU A 143 6.40 -10.75 -0.62
N LEU A 144 7.05 -10.21 -1.67
CA LEU A 144 8.45 -9.81 -1.60
C LEU A 144 8.69 -8.70 -0.58
N VAL A 145 7.90 -7.63 -0.65
CA VAL A 145 8.00 -6.49 0.27
C VAL A 145 7.60 -6.91 1.68
N GLY A 146 6.55 -7.72 1.85
CA GLY A 146 6.09 -8.22 3.14
C GLY A 146 7.12 -9.08 3.86
N ILE A 147 7.79 -9.99 3.13
CA ILE A 147 8.89 -10.79 3.69
C ILE A 147 10.05 -9.89 4.12
N TRP A 148 10.45 -8.93 3.27
CA TRP A 148 11.50 -7.98 3.59
C TRP A 148 11.14 -7.14 4.84
N PHE A 149 9.93 -6.60 4.88
CA PHE A 149 9.38 -5.85 6.01
C PHE A 149 9.42 -6.65 7.32
N GLY A 150 8.94 -7.89 7.32
CA GLY A 150 8.99 -8.77 8.48
C GLY A 150 10.43 -9.05 8.93
N ALA A 151 11.35 -9.25 7.99
CA ALA A 151 12.77 -9.44 8.27
C ALA A 151 13.39 -8.19 8.91
N GLN A 152 13.03 -6.98 8.44
CA GLN A 152 13.49 -5.73 9.02
C GLN A 152 13.04 -5.55 10.48
N ILE A 153 11.78 -5.87 10.78
CA ILE A 153 11.26 -5.86 12.16
C ILE A 153 12.10 -6.78 13.05
N LYS A 154 12.29 -8.04 12.62
CA LYS A 154 13.07 -9.04 13.37
C LYS A 154 14.52 -8.60 13.57
N ARG A 155 15.14 -8.00 12.55
CA ARG A 155 16.53 -7.52 12.60
C ARG A 155 16.70 -6.36 13.58
N LYS A 156 15.79 -5.38 13.57
CA LYS A 156 15.87 -4.23 14.48
C LYS A 156 15.75 -4.60 15.95
N ALA A 157 15.01 -5.66 16.27
CA ALA A 157 14.95 -6.16 17.64
C ALA A 157 16.25 -6.81 18.12
N ARG A 158 17.09 -7.37 17.23
CA ARG A 158 18.40 -7.92 17.63
C ARG A 158 19.46 -6.86 17.90
N ILE A 159 19.30 -5.65 17.33
CA ILE A 159 20.25 -4.54 17.50
C ILE A 159 19.96 -3.75 18.78
N ASN A 160 18.73 -3.82 19.29
CA ASN A 160 18.27 -3.08 20.48
C ASN A 160 18.26 -3.95 21.76
N ILE A 161 18.83 -5.15 21.71
CA ILE A 161 19.10 -6.03 22.86
C ILE A 161 20.61 -6.05 23.06
#